data_AF-A0A1M6UAB5-F1
#
_entry.id   AF-A0A1M6UAB5-F1
#
_cell.length_a   1.000
_cell.length_b   1.000
_cell.length_c   1.000
_cell.angle_alpha   90.00
_cell.angle_beta   90.00
_cell.angle_gamma   90.00
#
_symmetry.space_group_name_H-M   'P 1'
#
loop_
_entity.id
_entity.type
_entity.pdbx_description
1 polymer ?
#
loop_
_entity_poly.entity_id
_entity_poly.type
_entity_poly.pdbx_seq_one_letter_code
_entity_poly.pdbx_strand_id
1 'polypeptide(L)'
;MFYTFLVIVALFFAYKAGCFETENNHDLYYKLTFFVIFFIYGFEFYNTVDYSVMLNKFNLVNRTDKSIFEFGESVEPFCAFLLKICQPIGGIGYYLVTAAFEIFVMYKICRKSIDERFLWLFTFILLINFDYVIVFMTVKRQFLSVAFVMLGVYLSSLESCENKRIF
;
A
#
# COMPACT_ATOMS: atom_id res chain seq x y z
N MET A 1 -17.23 10.37 8.09
CA MET A 1 -17.26 11.61 7.27
C MET A 1 -15.92 11.87 6.59
N PHE A 2 -14.78 11.89 7.29
CA PHE A 2 -13.46 12.10 6.68
C PHE A 2 -13.05 11.03 5.66
N TYR A 3 -13.25 9.73 5.97
CA TYR A 3 -13.00 8.65 5.01
C TYR A 3 -13.80 8.82 3.72
N THR A 4 -15.12 9.03 3.84
CA THR A 4 -16.01 9.24 2.68
C THR A 4 -15.58 10.42 1.82
N PHE A 5 -15.12 11.50 2.46
CA PHE A 5 -14.54 12.65 1.77
C PHE A 5 -13.29 12.24 0.97
N LEU A 6 -12.34 11.53 1.57
CA LEU A 6 -11.14 11.07 0.87
C LEU A 6 -11.48 10.12 -0.30
N VAL A 7 -12.48 9.25 -0.14
CA VAL A 7 -12.95 8.38 -1.24
C VAL A 7 -13.48 9.21 -2.41
N ILE A 8 -14.32 10.22 -2.14
CA ILE A 8 -14.84 11.11 -3.20
C ILE A 8 -13.68 11.85 -3.90
N VAL A 9 -12.69 12.33 -3.14
CA VAL A 9 -11.51 12.99 -3.70
C VAL A 9 -10.68 12.04 -4.57
N ALA A 10 -10.45 10.80 -4.13
CA ALA A 10 -9.75 9.79 -4.91
C ALA A 10 -10.50 9.47 -6.22
N LEU A 11 -11.82 9.32 -6.16
CA LEU A 11 -12.66 9.08 -7.33
C LEU A 11 -12.64 10.26 -8.30
N PHE A 12 -12.66 11.50 -7.79
CA PHE A 12 -12.57 12.70 -8.60
C PHE A 12 -11.26 12.74 -9.39
N PHE A 13 -10.11 12.50 -8.73
CA PHE A 13 -8.83 12.46 -9.42
C PHE A 13 -8.73 11.29 -10.40
N ALA A 14 -9.25 10.11 -10.04
CA ALA A 14 -9.25 8.95 -10.91
C ALA A 14 -10.09 9.18 -12.18
N TYR A 15 -11.23 9.85 -12.04
CA TYR A 15 -12.07 10.25 -13.17
C TYR A 15 -11.36 11.28 -14.05
N LYS A 16 -10.75 12.31 -13.44
CA LYS A 16 -9.97 13.31 -14.19
C LYS A 16 -8.81 12.68 -14.95
N ALA A 17 -8.11 11.70 -14.36
CA ALA A 17 -7.06 10.97 -15.04
C ALA A 17 -7.53 10.24 -16.32
N GLY A 18 -8.82 9.89 -16.45
CA GLY A 18 -9.37 9.28 -17.65
C GLY A 18 -9.95 10.25 -18.68
N CYS A 19 -10.15 11.53 -18.33
CA CYS A 19 -10.87 12.50 -19.17
C CYS A 19 -10.01 13.54 -19.89
N PHE A 20 -8.74 13.72 -19.49
CA PHE A 20 -7.86 14.65 -20.20
C PHE A 20 -7.38 14.05 -21.53
N GLU A 21 -6.75 14.87 -22.39
CA GLU A 21 -6.08 14.39 -23.61
C GLU A 21 -4.56 14.60 -23.55
N THR A 22 -4.07 15.32 -22.54
CA THR A 22 -2.67 15.75 -22.44
C THR A 22 -1.91 14.92 -21.41
N GLU A 23 -0.87 14.22 -21.87
CA GLU A 23 -0.10 13.21 -21.12
C GLU A 23 0.37 13.70 -19.73
N ASN A 24 0.82 14.95 -19.62
CA ASN A 24 1.27 15.55 -18.35
C ASN A 24 0.17 15.68 -17.29
N ASN A 25 -1.06 16.00 -17.70
CA ASN A 25 -2.17 16.14 -16.77
C ASN A 25 -2.66 14.76 -16.30
N HIS A 26 -2.64 13.76 -17.19
CA HIS A 26 -2.99 12.38 -16.86
C HIS A 26 -2.11 11.82 -15.74
N ASP A 27 -0.79 11.92 -15.91
CA ASP A 27 0.17 11.37 -14.95
C ASP A 27 0.04 12.04 -13.58
N LEU A 28 -0.21 13.36 -13.55
CA LEU A 28 -0.48 14.08 -12.31
C LEU A 28 -1.73 13.55 -11.59
N TYR A 29 -2.87 13.46 -12.28
CA TYR A 29 -4.12 12.98 -11.67
C TYR A 29 -4.04 11.51 -11.26
N TYR A 30 -3.30 10.70 -12.01
CA TYR A 30 -3.01 9.32 -11.65
C TYR A 30 -2.23 9.27 -10.33
N LYS A 31 -1.13 10.01 -10.20
CA LYS A 31 -0.34 10.09 -8.96
C LYS A 31 -1.17 10.61 -7.78
N LEU A 32 -1.97 11.65 -8.00
CA LEU A 32 -2.85 12.22 -6.97
C LEU A 32 -3.89 11.19 -6.49
N THR A 33 -4.42 10.35 -7.37
CA THR A 33 -5.34 9.27 -6.99
C THR A 33 -4.69 8.33 -5.98
N PHE A 34 -3.51 7.79 -6.29
CA PHE A 34 -2.82 6.87 -5.39
C PHE A 34 -2.30 7.56 -4.13
N PHE A 35 -1.94 8.85 -4.21
CA PHE A 35 -1.59 9.64 -3.03
C PHE A 35 -2.75 9.76 -2.05
N VAL A 36 -3.98 9.99 -2.52
CA VAL A 36 -5.16 10.02 -1.66
C VAL A 36 -5.47 8.63 -1.09
N ILE A 37 -5.34 7.58 -1.90
CA ILE A 37 -5.49 6.20 -1.42
C ILE A 37 -4.46 5.88 -0.33
N PHE A 38 -3.23 6.39 -0.44
CA PHE A 38 -2.23 6.28 0.64
C PHE A 38 -2.71 6.92 1.94
N PHE A 39 -3.37 8.09 1.92
CA PHE A 39 -3.91 8.66 3.16
C PHE A 39 -5.02 7.80 3.77
N ILE A 40 -5.87 7.22 2.91
CA ILE A 40 -6.92 6.29 3.34
C ILE A 40 -6.28 5.08 4.03
N TYR A 41 -5.30 4.43 3.38
CA TYR A 41 -4.67 3.17 3.86
C TYR A 41 -3.64 3.38 4.98
N GLY A 42 -3.01 4.54 5.01
CA GLY A 42 -1.89 4.86 5.88
C GLY A 42 -2.32 5.42 7.24
N PHE A 43 -3.49 6.08 7.33
CA PHE A 43 -3.93 6.77 8.56
C PHE A 43 -5.12 6.10 9.29
N GLU A 44 -5.63 4.99 8.77
CA GLU A 44 -6.77 4.28 9.34
C GLU A 44 -6.34 3.32 10.47
N PHE A 45 -5.58 3.80 11.45
CA PHE A 45 -4.93 2.95 12.46
C PHE A 45 -5.92 2.25 13.40
N TYR A 46 -6.94 2.96 13.89
CA TYR A 46 -7.83 2.48 14.94
C TYR A 46 -8.87 1.46 14.47
N ASN A 47 -9.06 1.33 13.15
CA ASN A 47 -9.98 0.35 12.56
C ASN A 47 -9.26 -0.97 12.22
N THR A 48 -7.94 -1.05 12.40
CA THR A 48 -7.17 -2.27 12.12
C THR A 48 -7.15 -3.20 13.32
N VAL A 49 -7.59 -4.45 13.12
CA VAL A 49 -7.54 -5.51 14.14
C VAL A 49 -6.08 -5.77 14.56
N ASP A 50 -5.13 -5.64 13.63
CA ASP A 50 -3.70 -5.77 13.89
C ASP A 50 -3.09 -4.60 14.67
N TYR A 51 -3.80 -3.49 14.92
CA TYR A 51 -3.23 -2.33 15.61
C TYR A 51 -2.60 -2.69 16.95
N SER A 52 -3.37 -3.33 17.82
CA SER A 52 -2.94 -3.74 19.15
C SER A 52 -1.80 -4.76 19.09
N VAL A 53 -1.88 -5.72 18.17
CA VAL A 53 -0.87 -6.76 17.96
C VAL A 53 0.46 -6.14 17.51
N MET A 54 0.44 -5.25 16.53
CA MET A 54 1.64 -4.62 16.00
C MET A 54 2.21 -3.58 16.98
N LEU A 55 1.38 -2.92 17.78
CA LEU A 55 1.85 -2.04 18.85
C LEU A 55 2.56 -2.84 19.94
N ASN A 56 2.02 -4.01 20.31
CA ASN A 56 2.68 -4.94 21.23
C ASN A 56 4.01 -5.43 20.67
N LYS A 57 4.06 -5.84 19.39
CA LYS A 57 5.31 -6.21 18.70
C LYS A 57 6.31 -5.06 18.65
N PHE A 58 5.86 -3.83 18.37
CA PHE A 58 6.72 -2.64 18.36
C PHE A 58 7.35 -2.39 19.73
N ASN A 59 6.54 -2.46 20.80
CA ASN A 59 7.04 -2.32 22.17
C ASN A 59 8.00 -3.45 22.54
N LEU A 60 7.70 -4.70 22.17
CA LEU A 60 8.57 -5.84 22.40
C LEU A 60 9.94 -5.66 21.70
N VAL A 61 9.93 -5.22 20.44
CA VAL A 61 11.14 -5.06 19.62
C VAL A 61 12.00 -3.88 20.08
N ASN A 62 11.38 -2.77 20.48
CA ASN A 62 12.09 -1.52 20.76
C ASN A 62 12.35 -1.27 22.26
N ARG A 63 11.78 -2.06 23.16
CA ARG A 63 12.03 -1.97 24.62
C ARG A 63 12.87 -3.13 25.18
N THR A 64 13.29 -4.06 24.31
CA THR A 64 14.12 -5.20 24.70
C THR A 64 15.43 -5.14 23.93
N ASP A 65 16.58 -5.38 24.58
CA ASP A 65 17.90 -5.42 23.95
C ASP A 65 18.17 -6.70 23.12
N LYS A 66 17.11 -7.36 22.67
CA LYS A 66 17.21 -8.57 21.86
C LYS A 66 17.63 -8.25 20.43
N SER A 67 18.46 -9.12 19.86
CA SER A 67 18.76 -9.08 18.43
C SER A 67 17.53 -9.49 17.60
N ILE A 68 17.51 -9.12 16.32
CA ILE A 68 16.37 -9.38 15.41
C ILE A 68 16.05 -10.88 15.31
N PHE A 69 17.05 -11.75 15.44
CA PHE A 69 16.90 -13.20 15.33
C PHE A 69 16.50 -13.86 16.66
N GLU A 70 16.61 -13.18 17.78
CA GLU A 70 16.28 -13.69 19.12
C GLU A 70 14.78 -13.61 19.46
N PHE A 71 13.97 -12.98 18.62
CA PHE A 71 12.52 -12.91 18.83
C PHE A 71 11.80 -14.24 18.51
N GLY A 72 12.45 -15.16 17.79
CA GLY A 72 11.91 -16.49 17.47
C GLY A 72 10.55 -16.40 16.78
N GLU A 73 9.58 -17.20 17.25
CA GLU A 73 8.20 -17.21 16.73
C GLU A 73 7.38 -15.97 17.10
N SER A 74 7.87 -15.14 18.02
CA SER A 74 7.13 -13.99 18.55
C SER A 74 7.01 -12.85 17.53
N VAL A 75 8.07 -12.63 16.74
CA VAL A 75 8.15 -11.58 15.72
C VAL A 75 9.00 -12.06 14.56
N GLU A 76 8.44 -11.96 13.35
CA GLU A 76 9.13 -12.34 12.12
C GLU A 76 10.36 -11.42 11.90
N PRO A 77 11.53 -11.92 11.45
CA PRO A 77 12.76 -11.12 11.35
C PRO A 77 12.61 -9.86 10.50
N PHE A 78 11.92 -9.96 9.37
CA PHE A 78 11.64 -8.81 8.50
C PHE A 78 10.71 -7.79 9.17
N CYS A 79 9.71 -8.27 9.91
CA CYS A 79 8.83 -7.42 10.69
C CYS A 79 9.59 -6.69 11.81
N ALA A 80 10.43 -7.40 12.57
CA ALA A 80 11.29 -6.82 13.60
C ALA A 80 12.26 -5.77 13.02
N PHE A 81 12.85 -6.03 11.86
CA PHE A 81 13.69 -5.06 11.16
C PHE A 81 12.94 -3.77 10.81
N LEU A 82 11.76 -3.88 10.21
CA LEU A 82 10.92 -2.72 9.88
C LEU A 82 10.52 -1.94 11.14
N LEU A 83 10.13 -2.63 12.22
CA LEU A 83 9.76 -2.02 13.49
C LEU A 83 10.93 -1.26 14.15
N LYS A 84 12.16 -1.77 14.03
CA LYS A 84 13.38 -1.06 14.49
C LYS A 84 13.65 0.19 13.65
N ILE A 85 13.55 0.11 12.33
CA ILE A 85 13.72 1.28 11.45
C ILE A 85 12.68 2.36 11.76
N CYS A 86 11.44 1.95 12.04
CA CYS A 86 10.35 2.87 12.34
C CYS A 86 10.38 3.43 13.78
N GLN A 87 11.35 3.02 14.61
CA GLN A 87 11.46 3.47 16.00
C GLN A 87 11.39 5.00 16.18
N PRO A 88 12.07 5.84 15.36
CA PRO A 88 12.05 7.30 15.55
C PRO A 88 10.67 7.94 15.35
N ILE A 89 9.81 7.29 14.56
CA ILE A 89 8.46 7.77 14.21
C ILE A 89 7.40 7.10 15.08
N GLY A 90 7.78 6.04 15.81
CA GLY A 90 6.86 5.23 16.61
C GLY A 90 6.17 4.13 15.80
N GLY A 91 5.26 3.41 16.47
CA GLY A 91 4.50 2.32 15.83
C GLY A 91 3.71 2.76 14.59
N ILE A 92 3.28 4.03 14.55
CA ILE A 92 2.62 4.64 13.38
C ILE A 92 3.53 4.66 12.15
N GLY A 93 4.85 4.84 12.34
CA GLY A 93 5.81 4.84 11.24
C GLY A 93 5.78 3.53 10.45
N TYR A 94 5.62 2.39 11.12
CA TYR A 94 5.50 1.09 10.46
C TYR A 94 4.31 1.06 9.50
N TYR A 95 3.15 1.56 9.93
CA TYR A 95 1.94 1.60 9.12
C TYR A 95 2.07 2.53 7.91
N LEU A 96 2.69 3.69 8.08
CA LEU A 96 2.93 4.62 6.98
C LEU A 96 3.92 4.06 5.96
N VAL A 97 5.01 3.45 6.42
CA VAL A 97 6.03 2.86 5.53
C VAL A 97 5.46 1.67 4.75
N THR A 98 4.75 0.78 5.43
CA THR A 98 4.12 -0.39 4.78
C THR A 98 3.03 0.04 3.81
N ALA A 99 2.14 0.96 4.19
CA ALA A 99 1.14 1.51 3.30
C ALA A 99 1.78 2.21 2.08
N ALA A 100 2.85 2.99 2.27
CA ALA A 100 3.54 3.63 1.15
C ALA A 100 4.09 2.60 0.16
N PHE A 101 4.69 1.52 0.65
CA PHE A 101 5.17 0.43 -0.20
C PHE A 101 4.02 -0.29 -0.93
N GLU A 102 2.96 -0.66 -0.22
CA GLU A 102 1.79 -1.34 -0.78
C GLU A 102 1.14 -0.51 -1.91
N ILE A 103 0.93 0.78 -1.65
CA ILE A 103 0.36 1.71 -2.64
C ILE A 103 1.32 1.94 -3.81
N PHE A 104 2.63 1.98 -3.57
CA PHE A 104 3.62 2.07 -4.64
C PHE A 104 3.58 0.85 -5.58
N VAL A 105 3.52 -0.36 -5.01
CA VAL A 105 3.38 -1.60 -5.80
C VAL A 105 2.08 -1.58 -6.59
N MET A 106 0.98 -1.23 -5.93
CA MET A 106 -0.33 -1.14 -6.59
C MET A 106 -0.32 -0.11 -7.73
N TYR A 107 0.27 1.06 -7.52
CA TYR A 107 0.46 2.09 -8.55
C TYR A 107 1.20 1.52 -9.77
N LYS A 108 2.33 0.82 -9.57
CA LYS A 108 3.13 0.26 -10.66
C LYS A 108 2.36 -0.77 -11.48
N ILE A 109 1.62 -1.64 -10.82
CA ILE A 109 0.81 -2.68 -11.47
C ILE A 109 -0.37 -2.07 -12.20
N CYS A 110 -1.10 -1.17 -11.56
CA CYS A 110 -2.25 -0.51 -12.18
C CYS A 110 -1.82 0.30 -13.40
N ARG A 111 -0.69 1.01 -13.33
CA ARG A 111 -0.18 1.82 -14.46
C ARG A 111 0.15 0.96 -15.68
N LYS A 112 0.55 -0.29 -15.46
CA LYS A 112 0.85 -1.26 -16.53
C LYS A 112 -0.40 -1.99 -17.03
N SER A 113 -1.36 -2.25 -16.15
CA SER A 113 -2.44 -3.22 -16.41
C SER A 113 -3.79 -2.58 -16.72
N ILE A 114 -4.00 -1.33 -16.29
CA ILE A 114 -5.28 -0.64 -16.37
C ILE A 114 -5.13 0.53 -17.34
N ASP A 115 -5.96 0.53 -18.38
CA ASP A 115 -6.15 1.69 -19.24
C ASP A 115 -6.70 2.85 -18.39
N GLU A 116 -6.09 4.02 -18.53
CA GLU A 116 -6.35 5.22 -17.73
C GLU A 116 -7.83 5.62 -17.72
N ARG A 117 -8.55 5.34 -18.82
CA ARG A 117 -10.00 5.57 -18.94
C ARG A 117 -10.84 4.77 -17.95
N PHE A 118 -10.31 3.66 -17.44
CA PHE A 118 -10.97 2.80 -16.46
C PHE A 118 -10.39 2.93 -15.05
N LEU A 119 -9.45 3.85 -14.81
CA LEU A 119 -8.86 4.05 -13.48
C LEU A 119 -9.93 4.39 -12.44
N TRP A 120 -10.92 5.21 -12.80
CA TRP A 120 -12.02 5.56 -11.91
C TRP A 120 -12.84 4.33 -11.48
N LEU A 121 -13.04 3.37 -12.40
CA LEU A 121 -13.79 2.15 -12.11
C LEU A 121 -12.99 1.24 -11.18
N PHE A 122 -11.69 1.11 -11.41
CA PHE A 122 -10.80 0.40 -10.49
C PHE A 122 -10.83 1.02 -9.10
N THR A 123 -10.65 2.34 -9.00
CA THR A 123 -10.68 3.07 -7.72
C THR A 123 -12.04 2.94 -7.04
N PHE A 124 -13.13 2.94 -7.80
CA PHE A 124 -14.47 2.71 -7.28
C PHE A 124 -14.63 1.32 -6.70
N ILE A 125 -14.26 0.27 -7.43
CA ILE A 125 -14.32 -1.12 -6.95
C ILE A 125 -13.44 -1.30 -5.71
N LEU A 126 -12.23 -0.72 -5.75
CA LEU A 126 -11.29 -0.78 -4.64
C LEU A 126 -11.87 -0.13 -3.38
N LEU A 127 -12.54 1.01 -3.47
CA LEU A 127 -12.96 1.80 -2.30
C LEU A 127 -14.42 1.58 -1.86
N ILE A 128 -15.30 1.04 -2.73
CA ILE A 128 -16.71 0.79 -2.39
C ILE A 128 -16.88 -0.42 -1.47
N ASN A 129 -16.00 -1.41 -1.59
CA ASN A 129 -16.08 -2.62 -0.80
C ASN A 129 -15.44 -2.42 0.56
N PHE A 130 -16.12 -1.64 1.40
CA PHE A 130 -15.63 -1.18 2.69
C PHE A 130 -15.14 -2.33 3.57
N ASP A 131 -15.82 -3.47 3.54
CA ASP A 131 -15.44 -4.66 4.32
C ASP A 131 -14.12 -5.26 3.81
N TYR A 132 -13.90 -5.33 2.50
CA TYR A 132 -12.64 -5.83 1.94
C TYR A 132 -11.49 -4.84 2.12
N VAL A 133 -11.75 -3.53 2.01
CA VAL A 133 -10.78 -2.47 2.31
C VAL A 133 -10.36 -2.55 3.77
N ILE A 134 -11.31 -2.70 4.68
CA ILE A 134 -11.07 -2.95 6.10
C ILE A 134 -10.28 -4.25 6.26
N VAL A 135 -10.57 -5.34 5.55
CA VAL A 135 -9.78 -6.58 5.64
C VAL A 135 -8.33 -6.38 5.17
N PHE A 136 -8.09 -5.71 4.04
CA PHE A 136 -6.74 -5.37 3.59
C PHE A 136 -6.01 -4.42 4.54
N MET A 137 -6.74 -3.52 5.20
CA MET A 137 -6.20 -2.61 6.19
C MET A 137 -5.91 -3.30 7.53
N THR A 138 -6.76 -4.24 7.96
CA THR A 138 -6.72 -4.91 9.27
C THR A 138 -5.64 -5.97 9.35
N VAL A 139 -5.13 -6.44 8.21
CA VAL A 139 -4.20 -7.57 8.10
C VAL A 139 -2.88 -7.11 7.44
N LYS A 140 -2.17 -6.17 8.09
CA LYS A 140 -1.04 -5.45 7.48
C LYS A 140 0.15 -6.35 7.13
N ARG A 141 0.45 -7.37 7.93
CA ARG A 141 1.59 -8.27 7.64
C ARG A 141 1.34 -9.11 6.39
N GLN A 142 0.11 -9.61 6.24
CA GLN A 142 -0.26 -10.46 5.12
C GLN A 142 -0.41 -9.62 3.85
N PHE A 143 -0.98 -8.41 3.95
CA PHE A 143 -1.06 -7.52 2.80
C PHE A 143 0.31 -7.06 2.31
N LEU A 144 1.25 -6.77 3.22
CA LEU A 144 2.66 -6.53 2.88
C LEU A 144 3.29 -7.72 2.13
N SER A 145 3.00 -8.95 2.57
CA SER A 145 3.47 -10.17 1.90
C SER A 145 2.90 -10.30 0.48
N VAL A 146 1.61 -10.01 0.31
CA VAL A 146 0.96 -9.98 -1.01
C VAL A 146 1.60 -8.90 -1.90
N ALA A 147 1.91 -7.72 -1.36
CA ALA A 147 2.61 -6.67 -2.10
C ALA A 147 4.00 -7.11 -2.60
N PHE A 148 4.76 -7.87 -1.81
CA PHE A 148 6.03 -8.44 -2.30
C PHE A 148 5.84 -9.44 -3.44
N VAL A 149 4.85 -10.33 -3.33
CA VAL A 149 4.53 -11.29 -4.40
C VAL A 149 4.11 -10.56 -5.67
N MET A 150 3.22 -9.58 -5.54
CA MET A 150 2.76 -8.75 -6.65
C MET A 150 3.91 -7.98 -7.31
N LEU A 151 4.85 -7.45 -6.53
CA LEU A 151 6.06 -6.81 -7.06
C LEU A 151 6.92 -7.81 -7.84
N GLY A 152 7.11 -9.03 -7.33
CA GLY A 152 7.84 -10.09 -8.04
C GLY A 152 7.21 -10.40 -9.40
N VAL A 153 5.88 -10.59 -9.45
CA VAL A 153 5.14 -10.79 -10.70
C VAL A 153 5.31 -9.62 -11.65
N TYR A 154 5.25 -8.39 -11.14
CA TYR A 154 5.48 -7.19 -11.95
C TYR A 154 6.88 -7.19 -12.59
N LEU A 155 7.92 -7.49 -11.82
CA LEU A 155 9.31 -7.53 -12.32
C LEU A 155 9.49 -8.63 -13.37
N SER A 156 9.02 -9.86 -13.12
CA SER A 156 9.10 -10.96 -14.11
C SER A 156 8.33 -10.64 -15.41
N SER A 157 7.23 -9.90 -15.30
CA SER A 157 6.46 -9.46 -16.47
C SER A 157 7.15 -8.35 -17.28
N LEU A 158 8.15 -7.65 -16.72
CA LEU A 158 8.98 -6.69 -17.46
C LEU A 158 10.06 -7.42 -18.27
N GLU A 159 10.77 -8.37 -17.66
CA GLU A 159 11.79 -9.21 -18.32
C GLU A 159 11.21 -9.95 -19.53
N SER A 160 9.99 -10.49 -19.38
CA SER A 160 9.29 -11.18 -20.47
C SER A 160 8.96 -10.27 -21.67
N CYS A 161 8.76 -8.97 -21.44
CA CYS A 161 8.52 -8.00 -22.52
C CYS A 161 9.83 -7.57 -23.20
N GLU A 162 10.94 -7.47 -22.46
CA GLU A 162 12.25 -7.15 -23.03
C GLU A 162 12.75 -8.28 -23.93
N ASN A 163 12.65 -9.54 -23.47
CA ASN A 163 13.05 -10.70 -24.28
C ASN A 163 12.23 -10.86 -25.57
N LYS A 164 10.97 -10.41 -25.60
CA LYS A 164 10.14 -10.44 -26.82
C LYS A 164 10.48 -9.35 -27.84
N ARG A 165 11.26 -8.32 -27.49
CA ARG A 165 11.69 -7.26 -28.42
C ARG A 165 13.01 -7.55 -29.13
N ILE A 166 13.71 -8.61 -28.71
CA ILE A 166 15.04 -8.98 -29.22
C ILE A 166 14.96 -10.04 -30.34
N PHE A 167 13.78 -10.65 -30.54
CA PHE A 167 13.45 -11.56 -31.64
C PHE A 167 12.50 -10.88 -32.63
#